data_AF-A0A812T9Z4-F1
#
_entry.id   AF-A0A812T9Z4-F1
#
_cell.length_a   1.000
_cell.length_b   1.000
_cell.length_c   1.000
_cell.angle_alpha   90.00
_cell.angle_beta   90.00
_cell.angle_gamma   90.00
#
_symmetry.space_group_name_H-M   'P 1'
#
loop_
_entity.id
_entity.type
_entity.pdbx_description
1 polymer ?
#
loop_
_entity_poly.entity_id
_entity_poly.type
_entity_poly.pdbx_seq_one_letter_code
_entity_poly.pdbx_strand_id
1 'polypeptide(L)'
;KASGIYEEYLAYRDRYQEWRKGGALGAQGELTAEALEQQSVVDRGDPYRFEYWYPTASIFRMRFTLAYWISVMFLLGSIFFCLGSANKLLEAYGGRLVQVWPNLLGGVAYTVGCYLSYVQLINMPTRKAESLRLLCADWNKVSERVDVPSTIGTVAFLAGAILFQIACVADFADVPTNADLWIGVPNFVGSLLFTVGGVCEILLNRGLAAKRAARTGGDSNAGDDIAWLASWFTLVGSVCFVASAGSALYAPHWHHTLLIVPMGYFMGALLFGITAILLLLLWEANDFGLTLLNQLNHAIRAESVTAQARQYQGPKSRRSAGEQTKDSPKMSVRDVTFIAIYCWFIATALVACVVKDQWYKQGFYRSGLLLWTGLGMQVFVVIVAALPVFNRSP
;
A
#
# COMPACT_ATOMS: atom_id res chain seq x y z
N LYS A 1 -2.11 5.70 -19.77
CA LYS A 1 -0.82 5.57 -19.03
C LYS A 1 -0.41 4.11 -18.85
N ALA A 2 -1.26 3.22 -18.33
CA ALA A 2 -0.92 1.80 -18.20
C ALA A 2 -0.56 1.11 -19.55
N SER A 3 -1.12 1.58 -20.67
CA SER A 3 -0.77 1.11 -22.02
C SER A 3 0.70 1.36 -22.36
N GLY A 4 1.21 2.57 -22.11
CA GLY A 4 2.59 2.93 -22.41
C GLY A 4 3.63 2.16 -21.59
N ILE A 5 3.40 1.96 -20.29
CA ILE A 5 4.30 1.17 -19.44
C ILE A 5 4.32 -0.30 -19.86
N TYR A 6 3.15 -0.84 -20.22
CA TYR A 6 3.03 -2.22 -20.70
C TYR A 6 3.74 -2.41 -22.05
N GLU A 7 3.57 -1.48 -22.98
CA GLU A 7 4.25 -1.47 -24.28
C GLU A 7 5.77 -1.37 -24.11
N GLU A 8 6.24 -0.50 -23.20
CA GLU A 8 7.66 -0.34 -22.89
C GLU A 8 8.26 -1.61 -22.27
N TYR A 9 7.55 -2.23 -21.34
CA TYR A 9 7.92 -3.52 -20.75
C TYR A 9 7.95 -4.65 -21.80
N LEU A 10 6.94 -4.75 -22.67
CA LEU A 10 6.91 -5.75 -23.73
C LEU A 10 8.07 -5.57 -24.70
N ALA A 11 8.30 -4.34 -25.16
CA ALA A 11 9.41 -4.02 -26.05
C ALA A 11 10.77 -4.35 -25.42
N TYR A 12 10.93 -4.11 -24.11
CA TYR A 12 12.13 -4.53 -23.38
C TYR A 12 12.27 -6.06 -23.34
N ARG A 13 11.22 -6.77 -22.90
CA ARG A 13 11.23 -8.22 -22.77
C ARG A 13 11.59 -8.88 -24.09
N ASP A 14 11.01 -8.39 -25.18
CA ASP A 14 11.25 -8.93 -26.51
C ASP A 14 12.70 -8.69 -26.94
N ARG A 15 13.24 -7.47 -26.75
CA ARG A 15 14.69 -7.19 -26.96
C ARG A 15 15.61 -8.10 -26.12
N TYR A 16 15.24 -8.35 -24.86
CA TYR A 16 16.00 -9.22 -23.97
C TYR A 16 15.96 -10.69 -24.41
N GLN A 17 14.79 -11.18 -24.84
CA GLN A 17 14.65 -12.53 -25.37
C GLN A 17 15.37 -12.70 -26.71
N GLU A 18 15.33 -11.70 -27.58
CA GLU A 18 16.10 -11.69 -28.83
C GLU A 18 17.61 -11.77 -28.57
N TRP A 19 18.12 -11.01 -27.61
CA TRP A 19 19.50 -11.10 -27.16
C TRP A 19 19.86 -12.53 -26.68
N ARG A 20 19.02 -13.13 -25.82
CA ARG A 20 19.23 -14.51 -25.33
C ARG A 20 19.12 -15.59 -26.40
N LYS A 21 18.32 -15.40 -27.43
CA LYS A 21 18.18 -16.35 -28.55
C LYS A 21 19.38 -16.32 -29.50
N GLY A 22 20.47 -15.63 -29.14
CA GLY A 22 21.64 -15.49 -29.98
C GLY A 22 21.39 -14.52 -31.15
N GLY A 23 20.43 -13.61 -31.01
CA GLY A 23 20.10 -12.61 -32.03
C GLY A 23 21.20 -11.59 -32.33
N ALA A 24 22.40 -11.73 -31.76
CA ALA A 24 23.56 -10.92 -32.10
C ALA A 24 24.69 -11.79 -32.65
N LEU A 25 24.95 -11.66 -33.97
CA LEU A 25 26.32 -11.49 -34.46
C LEU A 25 26.97 -10.46 -33.53
N GLY A 26 27.74 -10.94 -32.56
CA GLY A 26 28.12 -10.19 -31.37
C GLY A 26 28.63 -8.79 -31.68
N ALA A 27 28.14 -7.80 -30.93
CA ALA A 27 28.81 -6.51 -30.90
C ALA A 27 30.24 -6.74 -30.36
N GLN A 28 31.26 -6.38 -31.14
CA GLN A 28 32.66 -6.50 -30.75
C GLN A 28 32.87 -5.79 -29.40
N GLY A 29 33.04 -6.57 -28.33
CA GLY A 29 33.27 -6.07 -26.97
C GLY A 29 32.32 -6.60 -25.89
N GLU A 30 31.27 -7.37 -26.22
CA GLU A 30 30.45 -8.00 -25.18
C GLU A 30 31.19 -9.15 -24.47
N LEU A 31 30.99 -9.23 -23.14
CA LEU A 31 31.39 -10.33 -22.27
C LEU A 31 31.09 -11.66 -22.98
N THR A 32 32.14 -12.44 -23.27
CA THR A 32 32.02 -13.75 -23.89
C THR A 32 31.03 -14.63 -23.11
N ALA A 33 30.38 -15.59 -23.76
CA ALA A 33 29.54 -16.58 -23.08
C ALA A 33 30.28 -17.20 -21.89
N GLU A 34 31.60 -17.38 -21.99
CA GLU A 34 32.49 -17.80 -20.91
C GLU A 34 32.59 -16.81 -19.74
N ALA A 35 32.54 -15.50 -19.96
CA ALA A 35 32.56 -14.52 -18.87
C ALA A 35 31.20 -14.41 -18.17
N LEU A 36 30.09 -14.62 -18.90
CA LEU A 36 28.76 -14.82 -18.32
C LEU A 36 28.68 -16.13 -17.53
N GLU A 37 29.27 -17.21 -18.05
CA GLU A 37 29.42 -18.46 -17.32
C GLU A 37 30.31 -18.27 -16.08
N GLN A 38 31.46 -17.61 -16.18
CA GLN A 38 32.33 -17.34 -15.03
C GLN A 38 31.66 -16.45 -13.99
N GLN A 39 30.89 -15.44 -14.39
CA GLN A 39 30.12 -14.60 -13.46
C GLN A 39 28.96 -15.39 -12.82
N SER A 40 28.34 -16.31 -13.56
CA SER A 40 27.37 -17.28 -13.00
C SER A 40 28.02 -18.33 -12.07
N VAL A 41 29.31 -18.62 -12.27
CA VAL A 41 30.11 -19.53 -11.44
C VAL A 41 30.64 -18.83 -10.18
N VAL A 42 30.81 -17.51 -10.17
CA VAL A 42 31.11 -16.72 -8.96
C VAL A 42 29.82 -16.44 -8.16
N ASP A 43 28.68 -16.26 -8.83
CA ASP A 43 27.34 -16.12 -8.23
C ASP A 43 26.61 -17.49 -8.10
N ARG A 44 27.38 -18.50 -7.69
CA ARG A 44 27.24 -19.97 -7.86
C ARG A 44 25.98 -20.67 -7.30
N GLY A 45 24.87 -19.97 -7.08
CA GLY A 45 23.65 -20.55 -6.53
C GLY A 45 22.51 -20.78 -7.52
N ASP A 46 22.22 -19.81 -8.39
CA ASP A 46 21.00 -19.89 -9.20
C ASP A 46 21.08 -19.07 -10.49
N PRO A 47 21.36 -19.68 -11.67
CA PRO A 47 21.32 -18.98 -12.95
C PRO A 47 19.92 -18.42 -13.29
N TYR A 48 18.90 -18.76 -12.50
CA TYR A 48 17.53 -18.24 -12.63
C TYR A 48 17.21 -17.11 -11.66
N ARG A 49 18.18 -16.62 -10.88
CA ARG A 49 17.99 -15.48 -9.97
C ARG A 49 17.46 -14.26 -10.72
N PHE A 50 17.86 -14.07 -11.99
CA PHE A 50 17.25 -13.09 -12.88
C PHE A 50 15.76 -13.42 -13.10
N GLU A 51 15.40 -14.50 -13.79
CA GLU A 51 13.99 -14.86 -14.10
C GLU A 51 13.06 -14.91 -12.89
N TYR A 52 13.60 -15.22 -11.72
CA TYR A 52 12.91 -15.15 -10.44
C TYR A 52 12.45 -13.73 -10.08
N TRP A 53 13.27 -12.72 -10.36
CA TRP A 53 12.99 -11.30 -10.14
C TRP A 53 12.35 -10.58 -11.32
N TYR A 54 12.46 -11.11 -12.55
CA TYR A 54 11.85 -10.53 -13.75
C TYR A 54 10.52 -11.22 -14.05
N PRO A 55 9.41 -10.72 -13.49
CA PRO A 55 8.09 -11.32 -13.67
C PRO A 55 7.74 -11.37 -15.15
N THR A 56 6.95 -12.36 -15.56
CA THR A 56 6.26 -12.27 -16.86
C THR A 56 5.34 -11.04 -16.89
N ALA A 57 5.00 -10.54 -18.08
CA ALA A 57 4.08 -9.40 -18.25
C ALA A 57 2.79 -9.54 -17.42
N SER A 58 2.28 -10.78 -17.33
CA SER A 58 1.09 -11.12 -16.54
C SER A 58 1.30 -10.94 -15.04
N ILE A 59 2.43 -11.40 -14.48
CA ILE A 59 2.75 -11.28 -13.05
C ILE A 59 3.00 -9.82 -12.70
N PHE A 60 3.70 -9.07 -13.57
CA PHE A 60 3.88 -7.64 -13.41
C PHE A 60 2.53 -6.92 -13.32
N ARG A 61 1.65 -7.14 -14.31
CA ARG A 61 0.31 -6.52 -14.34
C ARG A 61 -0.52 -6.88 -13.11
N MET A 62 -0.47 -8.13 -12.67
CA MET A 62 -1.14 -8.58 -11.44
C MET A 62 -0.63 -7.80 -10.23
N ARG A 63 0.68 -7.73 -10.02
CA ARG A 63 1.29 -7.02 -8.87
C ARG A 63 1.01 -5.52 -8.88
N PHE A 64 1.15 -4.90 -10.05
CA PHE A 64 0.80 -3.51 -10.27
C PHE A 64 -0.65 -3.23 -9.85
N THR A 65 -1.56 -4.13 -10.26
CA THR A 65 -2.99 -4.04 -9.95
C THR A 65 -3.26 -4.28 -8.46
N LEU A 66 -2.60 -5.26 -7.83
CA LEU A 66 -2.73 -5.54 -6.41
C LEU A 66 -2.22 -4.37 -5.56
N ALA A 67 -1.03 -3.83 -5.85
CA ALA A 67 -0.46 -2.69 -5.14
C ALA A 67 -1.37 -1.45 -5.18
N TYR A 68 -2.00 -1.19 -6.33
CA TYR A 68 -3.02 -0.15 -6.47
C TYR A 68 -4.20 -0.39 -5.52
N TRP A 69 -4.83 -1.56 -5.60
CA TRP A 69 -6.01 -1.87 -4.80
C TRP A 69 -5.71 -1.97 -3.31
N ILE A 70 -4.55 -2.47 -2.91
CA ILE A 70 -4.10 -2.46 -1.50
C ILE A 70 -4.10 -1.03 -0.96
N SER A 71 -3.48 -0.10 -1.70
CA SER A 71 -3.37 1.30 -1.30
C SER A 71 -4.75 1.99 -1.25
N VAL A 72 -5.60 1.76 -2.26
CA VAL A 72 -6.97 2.29 -2.30
C VAL A 72 -7.82 1.77 -1.13
N MET A 73 -7.74 0.47 -0.84
CA MET A 73 -8.51 -0.15 0.24
C MET A 73 -8.08 0.36 1.62
N PHE A 74 -6.78 0.54 1.86
CA PHE A 74 -6.29 1.18 3.09
C PHE A 74 -6.70 2.64 3.20
N LEU A 75 -6.70 3.38 2.09
CA LEU A 75 -7.14 4.78 2.08
C LEU A 75 -8.64 4.90 2.41
N LEU A 76 -9.49 4.12 1.74
CA LEU A 76 -10.92 4.05 2.04
C LEU A 76 -11.16 3.65 3.50
N GLY A 77 -10.46 2.61 3.96
CA GLY A 77 -10.56 2.12 5.32
C GLY A 77 -10.24 3.20 6.36
N SER A 78 -9.16 3.93 6.13
CA SER A 78 -8.69 5.01 6.99
C SER A 78 -9.69 6.17 7.05
N ILE A 79 -10.25 6.56 5.91
CA ILE A 79 -11.26 7.63 5.86
C ILE A 79 -12.50 7.23 6.65
N PHE A 80 -12.98 6.01 6.50
CA PHE A 80 -14.13 5.52 7.26
C PHE A 80 -13.87 5.50 8.78
N PHE A 81 -12.70 5.01 9.22
CA PHE A 81 -12.34 5.03 10.65
C PHE A 81 -12.17 6.45 11.19
N CYS A 82 -11.60 7.36 10.40
CA CYS A 82 -11.53 8.79 10.75
C CYS A 82 -12.93 9.37 10.94
N LEU A 83 -13.87 9.10 10.02
CA LEU A 83 -15.25 9.59 10.13
C LEU A 83 -15.97 9.02 11.37
N GLY A 84 -15.85 7.71 11.62
CA GLY A 84 -16.43 7.06 12.79
C GLY A 84 -15.87 7.61 14.11
N SER A 85 -14.55 7.78 14.19
CA SER A 85 -13.87 8.30 15.37
C SER A 85 -14.11 9.79 15.59
N ALA A 86 -14.10 10.59 14.52
CA ALA A 86 -14.42 12.03 14.57
C ALA A 86 -15.84 12.26 15.04
N ASN A 87 -16.81 11.46 14.58
CA ASN A 87 -18.19 11.55 15.07
C ASN A 87 -18.28 11.32 16.58
N LYS A 88 -17.47 10.38 17.10
CA LYS A 88 -17.39 10.09 18.54
C LYS A 88 -16.71 11.22 19.32
N LEU A 89 -15.64 11.83 18.78
CA LEU A 89 -14.94 12.98 19.37
C LEU A 89 -15.82 14.23 19.44
N LEU A 90 -16.61 14.50 18.40
CA LEU A 90 -17.44 15.69 18.30
C LEU A 90 -18.79 15.54 19.03
N GLU A 91 -19.02 14.40 19.69
CA GLU A 91 -20.31 14.02 20.30
C GLU A 91 -21.48 14.27 19.33
N ALA A 92 -21.23 14.06 18.04
CA ALA A 92 -22.16 14.46 17.01
C ALA A 92 -23.44 13.60 17.08
N TYR A 93 -24.58 14.28 17.13
CA TYR A 93 -25.90 13.67 17.11
C TYR A 93 -26.06 12.80 15.86
N GLY A 94 -26.29 11.50 16.06
CA GLY A 94 -26.45 10.51 14.99
C GLY A 94 -26.74 9.10 15.48
N GLY A 95 -26.76 8.90 16.80
CA GLY A 95 -26.92 7.58 17.40
C GLY A 95 -25.73 6.66 17.14
N ARG A 96 -25.86 5.43 17.63
CA ARG A 96 -24.84 4.40 17.54
C ARG A 96 -24.50 4.02 16.10
N LEU A 97 -25.52 3.91 15.23
CA LEU A 97 -25.34 3.43 13.86
C LEU A 97 -24.40 4.30 13.01
N VAL A 98 -24.40 5.61 13.24
CA VAL A 98 -23.48 6.54 12.57
C VAL A 98 -22.02 6.26 12.91
N GLN A 99 -21.72 5.72 14.09
CA GLN A 99 -20.35 5.39 14.50
C GLN A 99 -19.95 4.00 13.99
N VAL A 100 -20.87 3.04 14.12
CA VAL A 100 -20.58 1.62 13.87
C VAL A 100 -20.50 1.31 12.37
N TRP A 101 -21.32 1.95 11.52
CA TRP A 101 -21.31 1.72 10.08
C TRP A 101 -19.98 2.12 9.40
N PRO A 102 -19.44 3.33 9.60
CA PRO A 102 -18.12 3.67 9.07
C PRO A 102 -17.07 2.70 9.57
N ASN A 103 -17.04 2.36 10.86
CA ASN A 103 -16.06 1.41 11.38
C ASN A 103 -16.17 0.03 10.71
N LEU A 104 -17.39 -0.47 10.47
CA LEU A 104 -17.60 -1.73 9.77
C LEU A 104 -17.08 -1.68 8.33
N LEU A 105 -17.44 -0.65 7.55
CA LEU A 105 -16.96 -0.48 6.18
C LEU A 105 -15.44 -0.29 6.14
N GLY A 106 -14.91 0.43 7.12
CA GLY A 106 -13.48 0.65 7.31
C GLY A 106 -12.73 -0.65 7.54
N GLY A 107 -13.24 -1.49 8.45
CA GLY A 107 -12.71 -2.81 8.74
C GLY A 107 -12.75 -3.76 7.53
N VAL A 108 -13.83 -3.74 6.75
CA VAL A 108 -13.95 -4.54 5.53
C VAL A 108 -12.89 -4.11 4.51
N ALA A 109 -12.77 -2.82 4.25
CA ALA A 109 -11.77 -2.30 3.32
C ALA A 109 -10.35 -2.66 3.77
N TYR A 110 -10.02 -2.48 5.05
CA TYR A 110 -8.73 -2.88 5.60
C TYR A 110 -8.44 -4.38 5.46
N THR A 111 -9.43 -5.22 5.77
CA THR A 111 -9.30 -6.68 5.67
C THR A 111 -9.05 -7.10 4.22
N VAL A 112 -9.76 -6.51 3.26
CA VAL A 112 -9.52 -6.74 1.83
C VAL A 112 -8.11 -6.28 1.44
N GLY A 113 -7.67 -5.10 1.87
CA GLY A 113 -6.31 -4.60 1.60
C GLY A 113 -5.22 -5.54 2.15
N CYS A 114 -5.35 -5.99 3.40
CA CYS A 114 -4.42 -6.95 4.01
C CYS A 114 -4.46 -8.31 3.30
N TYR A 115 -5.65 -8.78 2.89
CA TYR A 115 -5.78 -10.02 2.14
C TYR A 115 -5.12 -9.93 0.76
N LEU A 116 -5.28 -8.81 0.03
CA LEU A 116 -4.60 -8.60 -1.25
C LEU A 116 -3.07 -8.56 -1.07
N SER A 117 -2.57 -7.97 0.01
CA SER A 117 -1.14 -8.01 0.37
C SER A 117 -0.66 -9.44 0.66
N TYR A 118 -1.46 -10.23 1.36
CA TYR A 118 -1.22 -11.66 1.56
C TYR A 118 -1.20 -12.44 0.24
N VAL A 119 -2.17 -12.20 -0.66
CA VAL A 119 -2.20 -12.80 -2.01
C VAL A 119 -0.94 -12.43 -2.78
N GLN A 120 -0.45 -11.19 -2.67
CA GLN A 120 0.80 -10.78 -3.30
C GLN A 120 2.01 -11.54 -2.74
N LEU A 121 2.08 -11.74 -1.42
CA LEU A 121 3.13 -12.51 -0.74
C LEU A 121 3.16 -13.98 -1.20
N ILE A 122 2.02 -14.67 -1.19
CA ILE A 122 1.97 -16.11 -1.49
C ILE A 122 2.15 -16.43 -2.98
N ASN A 123 1.97 -15.43 -3.85
CA ASN A 123 2.22 -15.50 -5.29
C ASN A 123 3.55 -14.85 -5.69
N MET A 124 4.55 -14.83 -4.79
CA MET A 124 5.93 -14.58 -5.19
C MET A 124 6.40 -15.69 -6.14
N PRO A 125 7.10 -15.35 -7.24
CA PRO A 125 7.14 -16.15 -8.44
C PRO A 125 7.68 -17.53 -8.13
N THR A 126 6.94 -18.56 -8.49
CA THR A 126 7.46 -19.92 -8.58
C THR A 126 8.12 -20.09 -9.95
N ARG A 127 9.13 -20.95 -10.02
CA ARG A 127 9.96 -21.24 -11.21
C ARG A 127 9.16 -21.76 -12.43
N LYS A 128 7.86 -22.01 -12.26
CA LYS A 128 6.91 -22.45 -13.30
C LYS A 128 5.74 -21.48 -13.30
N ALA A 129 5.15 -21.24 -14.47
CA ALA A 129 3.90 -20.48 -14.61
C ALA A 129 2.77 -21.22 -13.88
N GLU A 130 2.73 -21.09 -12.56
CA GLU A 130 1.75 -21.73 -11.71
C GLU A 130 0.48 -20.87 -11.66
N SER A 131 -0.63 -21.57 -11.48
CA SER A 131 -1.93 -20.97 -11.18
C SER A 131 -1.86 -20.02 -9.98
N LEU A 132 -2.57 -18.90 -10.05
CA LEU A 132 -2.76 -17.97 -8.95
C LEU A 132 -3.28 -18.72 -7.71
N ARG A 133 -2.55 -18.63 -6.60
CA ARG A 133 -2.96 -19.18 -5.30
C ARG A 133 -3.72 -18.12 -4.52
N LEU A 134 -4.91 -18.46 -4.03
CA LEU A 134 -5.75 -17.50 -3.31
C LEU A 134 -5.71 -17.70 -1.79
N LEU A 135 -5.67 -18.96 -1.32
CA LEU A 135 -5.90 -19.27 0.09
C LEU A 135 -4.67 -19.85 0.80
N CYS A 136 -3.95 -20.77 0.15
CA CYS A 136 -2.91 -21.55 0.81
C CYS A 136 -1.52 -21.27 0.23
N ALA A 137 -0.59 -20.93 1.12
CA ALA A 137 0.82 -20.76 0.83
C ALA A 137 1.59 -22.07 1.00
N ASP A 138 2.64 -22.25 0.18
CA ASP A 138 3.70 -23.20 0.49
C ASP A 138 4.77 -22.44 1.28
N TRP A 139 4.66 -22.47 2.62
CA TRP A 139 5.46 -21.62 3.50
C TRP A 139 6.96 -21.87 3.41
N ASN A 140 7.37 -23.11 3.13
CA ASN A 140 8.78 -23.43 2.89
C ASN A 140 9.29 -22.61 1.70
N LYS A 141 8.56 -22.64 0.59
CA LYS A 141 8.89 -21.85 -0.60
C LYS A 141 8.82 -20.34 -0.36
N VAL A 142 7.86 -19.85 0.42
CA VAL A 142 7.78 -18.41 0.75
C VAL A 142 8.99 -17.98 1.60
N SER A 143 9.38 -18.77 2.59
CA SER A 143 10.51 -18.47 3.48
C SER A 143 11.87 -18.51 2.80
N GLU A 144 12.04 -19.33 1.76
CA GLU A 144 13.26 -19.36 0.93
C GLU A 144 13.44 -18.08 0.10
N ARG A 145 12.37 -17.29 -0.03
CA ARG A 145 12.20 -16.31 -1.11
C ARG A 145 12.00 -14.89 -0.64
N VAL A 146 11.39 -14.75 0.51
CA VAL A 146 10.96 -13.47 1.07
C VAL A 146 11.59 -13.36 2.45
N ASP A 147 12.08 -12.17 2.78
CA ASP A 147 12.65 -11.93 4.10
C ASP A 147 11.64 -12.27 5.20
N VAL A 148 12.14 -12.85 6.31
CA VAL A 148 11.32 -13.26 7.45
C VAL A 148 10.45 -12.10 7.99
N PRO A 149 10.98 -10.86 8.17
CA PRO A 149 10.15 -9.73 8.60
C PRO A 149 8.99 -9.44 7.66
N SER A 150 9.18 -9.53 6.34
CA SER A 150 8.10 -9.31 5.36
C SER A 150 6.98 -10.34 5.52
N THR A 151 7.35 -11.61 5.72
CA THR A 151 6.40 -12.71 5.91
C THR A 151 5.61 -12.52 7.21
N ILE A 152 6.33 -12.31 8.34
CA ILE A 152 5.71 -12.10 9.65
C ILE A 152 4.82 -10.86 9.62
N GLY A 153 5.31 -9.75 9.08
CA GLY A 153 4.58 -8.48 9.05
C GLY A 153 3.30 -8.57 8.23
N THR A 154 3.34 -9.20 7.05
CA THR A 154 2.15 -9.38 6.20
C THR A 154 1.10 -10.25 6.89
N VAL A 155 1.52 -11.38 7.48
CA VAL A 155 0.60 -12.29 8.19
C VAL A 155 0.04 -11.63 9.45
N ALA A 156 0.85 -10.87 10.18
CA ALA A 156 0.42 -10.12 11.35
C ALA A 156 -0.61 -9.05 10.97
N PHE A 157 -0.41 -8.29 9.88
CA PHE A 157 -1.42 -7.36 9.39
C PHE A 157 -2.73 -8.07 9.02
N LEU A 158 -2.69 -9.19 8.30
CA LEU A 158 -3.91 -9.92 7.94
C LEU A 158 -4.65 -10.45 9.17
N ALA A 159 -3.93 -11.10 10.10
CA ALA A 159 -4.52 -11.61 11.33
C ALA A 159 -5.10 -10.48 12.19
N GLY A 160 -4.37 -9.34 12.28
CA GLY A 160 -4.83 -8.15 12.98
C GLY A 160 -6.11 -7.57 12.39
N ALA A 161 -6.20 -7.48 11.06
CA ALA A 161 -7.38 -6.99 10.36
C ALA A 161 -8.59 -7.91 10.57
N ILE A 162 -8.40 -9.24 10.54
CA ILE A 162 -9.49 -10.20 10.82
C ILE A 162 -10.02 -10.04 12.25
N LEU A 163 -9.14 -9.91 13.25
CA LEU A 163 -9.56 -9.69 14.64
C LEU A 163 -10.28 -8.36 14.82
N PHE A 164 -9.78 -7.30 14.20
CA PHE A 164 -10.43 -5.99 14.21
C PHE A 164 -11.82 -6.04 13.53
N GLN A 165 -11.94 -6.81 12.45
CA GLN A 165 -13.22 -7.02 11.76
C GLN A 165 -14.23 -7.78 12.65
N ILE A 166 -13.78 -8.76 13.43
CA ILE A 166 -14.64 -9.44 14.41
C ILE A 166 -15.22 -8.43 15.40
N ALA A 167 -14.39 -7.53 15.94
CA ALA A 167 -14.86 -6.48 16.84
C ALA A 167 -15.85 -5.52 16.15
N CYS A 168 -15.58 -5.12 14.91
CA CYS A 168 -16.50 -4.27 14.14
C CYS A 168 -17.85 -4.95 13.87
N VAL A 169 -17.86 -6.24 13.56
CA VAL A 169 -19.09 -7.03 13.35
C VAL A 169 -19.83 -7.24 14.66
N ALA A 170 -19.14 -7.52 15.76
CA ALA A 170 -19.74 -7.68 17.08
C ALA A 170 -20.39 -6.38 17.56
N ASP A 171 -19.72 -5.24 17.36
CA ASP A 171 -20.32 -3.94 17.61
C ASP A 171 -21.52 -3.73 16.66
N PHE A 172 -21.40 -3.98 15.36
CA PHE A 172 -22.54 -3.86 14.46
C PHE A 172 -23.76 -4.70 14.86
N ALA A 173 -23.54 -5.92 15.33
CA ALA A 173 -24.58 -6.85 15.74
C ALA A 173 -25.17 -6.58 17.14
N ASP A 174 -24.69 -5.55 17.84
CA ASP A 174 -25.12 -5.19 19.20
C ASP A 174 -25.05 -6.34 20.20
N VAL A 175 -23.97 -7.13 20.16
CA VAL A 175 -23.85 -8.33 21.00
C VAL A 175 -23.85 -7.92 22.50
N PRO A 176 -24.92 -8.22 23.26
CA PRO A 176 -25.17 -7.57 24.56
C PRO A 176 -24.43 -8.23 25.75
N THR A 177 -23.86 -9.42 25.57
CA THR A 177 -23.10 -10.15 26.60
C THR A 177 -21.60 -10.17 26.29
N ASN A 178 -20.79 -9.74 27.26
CA ASN A 178 -19.31 -9.72 27.19
C ASN A 178 -18.75 -8.85 26.06
N ALA A 179 -19.19 -7.59 25.96
CA ALA A 179 -18.65 -6.63 25.01
C ALA A 179 -17.11 -6.55 25.07
N ASP A 180 -16.51 -6.66 26.26
CA ASP A 180 -15.05 -6.69 26.42
C ASP A 180 -14.41 -7.88 25.70
N LEU A 181 -15.05 -9.06 25.71
CA LEU A 181 -14.54 -10.27 25.07
C LEU A 181 -14.66 -10.21 23.54
N TRP A 182 -15.76 -9.65 23.01
CA TRP A 182 -16.06 -9.66 21.58
C TRP A 182 -15.59 -8.42 20.84
N ILE A 183 -15.41 -7.30 21.55
CA ILE A 183 -15.01 -6.01 20.98
C ILE A 183 -13.63 -5.62 21.52
N GLY A 184 -13.47 -5.57 22.85
CA GLY A 184 -12.25 -5.10 23.51
C GLY A 184 -11.02 -5.94 23.19
N VAL A 185 -11.10 -7.25 23.47
CA VAL A 185 -9.98 -8.19 23.26
C VAL A 185 -9.55 -8.29 21.79
N PRO A 186 -10.45 -8.50 20.80
CA PRO A 186 -10.04 -8.58 19.40
C PRO A 186 -9.46 -7.26 18.88
N ASN A 187 -10.00 -6.11 19.31
CA ASN A 187 -9.40 -4.81 18.97
C ASN A 187 -7.99 -4.66 19.53
N PHE A 188 -7.77 -5.02 20.79
CA PHE A 188 -6.46 -4.90 21.43
C PHE A 188 -5.44 -5.84 20.79
N VAL A 189 -5.77 -7.12 20.65
CA VAL A 189 -4.88 -8.11 20.03
C VAL A 189 -4.63 -7.76 18.56
N GLY A 190 -5.67 -7.33 17.82
CA GLY A 190 -5.52 -6.89 16.44
C GLY A 190 -4.58 -5.70 16.30
N SER A 191 -4.67 -4.73 17.20
CA SER A 191 -3.78 -3.56 17.23
C SER A 191 -2.33 -3.93 17.56
N LEU A 192 -2.12 -4.92 18.44
CA LEU A 192 -0.78 -5.45 18.74
C LEU A 192 -0.17 -6.11 17.50
N LEU A 193 -0.96 -6.89 16.75
CA LEU A 193 -0.50 -7.51 15.51
C LEU A 193 -0.17 -6.48 14.43
N PHE A 194 -0.96 -5.40 14.31
CA PHE A 194 -0.60 -4.27 13.45
C PHE A 194 0.73 -3.62 13.87
N THR A 195 0.97 -3.49 15.18
CA THR A 195 2.24 -2.98 15.70
C THR A 195 3.41 -3.90 15.34
N VAL A 196 3.23 -5.22 15.45
CA VAL A 196 4.24 -6.21 14.98
C VAL A 196 4.50 -6.04 13.48
N GLY A 197 3.44 -5.85 12.68
CA GLY A 197 3.54 -5.52 11.26
C GLY A 197 4.37 -4.26 10.99
N GLY A 198 4.07 -3.15 11.68
CA GLY A 198 4.80 -1.89 11.55
C GLY A 198 6.26 -1.99 12.00
N VAL A 199 6.57 -2.75 13.05
CA VAL A 199 7.96 -3.03 13.46
C VAL A 199 8.69 -3.78 12.34
N CYS A 200 8.06 -4.78 11.72
CA CYS A 200 8.65 -5.52 10.61
C CYS A 200 8.95 -4.62 9.41
N GLU A 201 8.05 -3.68 9.07
CA GLU A 201 8.27 -2.67 8.03
C GLU A 201 9.51 -1.80 8.31
N ILE A 202 9.64 -1.32 9.55
CA ILE A 202 10.81 -0.52 9.96
C ILE A 202 12.09 -1.35 9.89
N LEU A 203 12.10 -2.58 10.39
CA LEU A 203 13.29 -3.42 10.34
C LEU A 203 13.74 -3.68 8.90
N LEU A 204 12.80 -3.96 8.00
CA LEU A 204 13.08 -4.18 6.59
C LEU A 204 13.66 -2.92 5.95
N ASN A 205 12.95 -1.79 6.04
CA ASN A 205 13.34 -0.56 5.35
C ASN A 205 14.59 0.11 5.96
N ARG A 206 14.88 -0.09 7.25
CA ARG A 206 16.13 0.39 7.89
C ARG A 206 17.36 -0.25 7.26
N GLY A 207 17.33 -1.57 7.08
CA GLY A 207 18.45 -2.29 6.47
C GLY A 207 18.73 -1.82 5.04
N LEU A 208 17.70 -1.34 4.35
CA LEU A 208 17.77 -0.88 2.98
C LEU A 208 18.25 0.56 2.88
N ALA A 209 17.77 1.44 3.76
CA ALA A 209 18.28 2.79 3.90
C ALA A 209 19.79 2.78 4.20
N ALA A 210 20.24 1.93 5.12
CA ALA A 210 21.66 1.76 5.44
C ALA A 210 22.50 1.31 4.23
N LYS A 211 22.00 0.32 3.46
CA LYS A 211 22.67 -0.16 2.24
C LYS A 211 22.76 0.94 1.16
N ARG A 212 21.75 1.82 1.04
CA ARG A 212 21.78 2.93 0.09
C ARG A 212 22.77 4.01 0.52
N ALA A 213 22.75 4.40 1.79
CA ALA A 213 23.71 5.37 2.34
C ALA A 213 25.16 4.94 2.13
N ALA A 214 25.46 3.63 2.30
CA ALA A 214 26.77 3.08 2.03
C ALA A 214 27.18 3.18 0.55
N ARG A 215 26.23 3.07 -0.41
CA ARG A 215 26.51 3.15 -1.85
C ARG A 215 26.69 4.58 -2.34
N THR A 216 25.96 5.53 -1.77
CA THR A 216 25.99 6.94 -2.19
C THR A 216 27.03 7.77 -1.45
N GLY A 217 27.96 7.15 -0.72
CA GLY A 217 29.00 7.87 0.01
C GLY A 217 28.50 8.71 1.18
N GLY A 218 27.33 8.37 1.76
CA GLY A 218 26.76 9.07 2.92
C GLY A 218 25.77 10.19 2.61
N ASP A 219 25.64 10.63 1.36
CA ASP A 219 24.78 11.78 1.00
C ASP A 219 23.28 11.46 0.85
N SER A 220 22.86 10.20 1.01
CA SER A 220 21.43 9.89 0.95
C SER A 220 20.79 10.12 2.32
N ASN A 221 20.04 11.20 2.47
CA ASN A 221 19.14 11.38 3.60
C ASN A 221 18.13 10.23 3.62
N ALA A 222 18.24 9.32 4.60
CA ALA A 222 17.28 8.23 4.79
C ALA A 222 15.84 8.74 4.98
N GLY A 223 15.66 10.01 5.36
CA GLY A 223 14.37 10.68 5.47
C GLY A 223 13.66 10.91 4.14
N ASP A 224 14.37 10.84 3.01
CA ASP A 224 13.79 11.10 1.69
C ASP A 224 13.13 9.86 1.07
N ASP A 225 13.24 8.69 1.71
CA ASP A 225 12.59 7.48 1.23
C ASP A 225 11.11 7.44 1.67
N ILE A 226 10.21 7.58 0.70
CA ILE A 226 8.76 7.50 0.88
C ILE A 226 8.37 6.20 1.61
N ALA A 227 9.02 5.06 1.31
CA ALA A 227 8.72 3.78 1.95
C ALA A 227 9.12 3.77 3.44
N TRP A 228 10.21 4.45 3.79
CA TRP A 228 10.65 4.62 5.18
C TRP A 228 9.65 5.47 5.97
N LEU A 229 9.23 6.60 5.39
CA LEU A 229 8.23 7.47 6.00
C LEU A 229 6.88 6.76 6.19
N ALA A 230 6.43 6.02 5.17
CA ALA A 230 5.21 5.20 5.24
C ALA A 230 5.28 4.18 6.39
N SER A 231 6.42 3.50 6.54
CA SER A 231 6.64 2.52 7.62
C SER A 231 6.52 3.16 9.02
N TRP A 232 7.03 4.39 9.19
CA TRP A 232 6.90 5.12 10.45
C TRP A 232 5.47 5.49 10.77
N PHE A 233 4.73 6.03 9.80
CA PHE A 233 3.33 6.37 10.02
C PHE A 233 2.48 5.13 10.30
N THR A 234 2.76 3.99 9.66
CA THR A 234 2.13 2.71 9.99
C THR A 234 2.40 2.31 11.43
N LEU A 235 3.66 2.36 11.88
CA LEU A 235 4.03 1.97 13.24
C LEU A 235 3.39 2.89 14.29
N VAL A 236 3.53 4.21 14.13
CA VAL A 236 2.97 5.19 15.07
C VAL A 236 1.44 5.07 15.10
N GLY A 237 0.79 4.93 13.95
CA GLY A 237 -0.65 4.73 13.86
C GLY A 237 -1.12 3.45 14.57
N SER A 238 -0.36 2.36 14.43
CA SER A 238 -0.62 1.10 15.14
C SER A 238 -0.49 1.24 16.66
N VAL A 239 0.53 1.97 17.13
CA VAL A 239 0.71 2.28 18.56
C VAL A 239 -0.45 3.12 19.11
N CYS A 240 -0.95 4.09 18.33
CA CYS A 240 -2.15 4.84 18.71
C CYS A 240 -3.38 3.93 18.90
N PHE A 241 -3.56 2.93 18.02
CA PHE A 241 -4.62 1.94 18.18
C PHE A 241 -4.42 1.04 19.41
N VAL A 242 -3.19 0.59 19.68
CA VAL A 242 -2.88 -0.20 20.90
C VAL A 242 -3.19 0.60 22.16
N ALA A 243 -2.77 1.86 22.23
CA ALA A 243 -3.04 2.73 23.37
C ALA A 243 -4.55 2.91 23.57
N SER A 244 -5.30 3.15 22.48
CA SER A 244 -6.76 3.33 22.53
C SER A 244 -7.48 2.06 22.97
N ALA A 245 -7.19 0.93 22.32
CA ALA A 245 -7.81 -0.35 22.64
C ALA A 245 -7.43 -0.82 24.05
N GLY A 246 -6.18 -0.59 24.48
CA GLY A 246 -5.71 -0.89 25.82
C GLY A 246 -6.40 -0.03 26.88
N SER A 247 -6.54 1.27 26.66
CA SER A 247 -7.30 2.14 27.58
C SER A 247 -8.76 1.72 27.69
N ALA A 248 -9.39 1.35 26.57
CA ALA A 248 -10.76 0.85 26.58
C ALA A 248 -10.89 -0.47 27.36
N LEU A 249 -9.93 -1.38 27.23
CA LEU A 249 -9.98 -2.71 27.85
C LEU A 249 -9.61 -2.70 29.34
N TYR A 250 -8.57 -1.97 29.73
CA TYR A 250 -8.03 -2.01 31.09
C TYR A 250 -8.57 -0.91 32.00
N ALA A 251 -9.07 0.19 31.43
CA ALA A 251 -9.54 1.35 32.18
C ALA A 251 -10.85 1.92 31.63
N PRO A 252 -11.92 1.10 31.46
CA PRO A 252 -13.17 1.55 30.84
C PRO A 252 -13.86 2.68 31.63
N HIS A 253 -13.63 2.76 32.94
CA HIS A 253 -14.26 3.74 33.83
C HIS A 253 -13.43 5.01 34.06
N TRP A 254 -12.22 5.12 33.49
CA TRP A 254 -11.43 6.34 33.65
C TRP A 254 -12.07 7.50 32.87
N HIS A 255 -12.25 8.65 33.51
CA HIS A 255 -12.89 9.82 32.89
C HIS A 255 -12.20 10.26 31.58
N HIS A 256 -10.88 10.07 31.48
CA HIS A 256 -10.12 10.40 30.29
C HIS A 256 -10.28 9.37 29.15
N THR A 257 -10.77 8.16 29.41
CA THR A 257 -10.99 7.12 28.38
C THR A 257 -12.00 7.59 27.33
N LEU A 258 -12.96 8.43 27.71
CA LEU A 258 -13.94 9.03 26.78
C LEU A 258 -13.28 9.88 25.68
N LEU A 259 -12.14 10.52 25.96
CA LEU A 259 -11.39 11.32 25.00
C LEU A 259 -10.25 10.53 24.36
N ILE A 260 -9.47 9.79 25.16
CA ILE A 260 -8.26 9.08 24.73
C ILE A 260 -8.61 8.04 23.66
N VAL A 261 -9.66 7.25 23.87
CA VAL A 261 -10.04 6.17 22.97
C VAL A 261 -10.38 6.70 21.57
N PRO A 262 -11.38 7.59 21.39
CA PRO A 262 -11.71 8.07 20.06
C PRO A 262 -10.59 8.94 19.46
N MET A 263 -9.80 9.66 20.28
CA MET A 263 -8.66 10.43 19.78
C MET A 263 -7.56 9.54 19.22
N GLY A 264 -7.17 8.48 19.92
CA GLY A 264 -6.12 7.59 19.45
C GLY A 264 -6.59 6.73 18.27
N TYR A 265 -7.87 6.32 18.20
CA TYR A 265 -8.43 5.71 16.98
C TYR A 265 -8.42 6.69 15.80
N PHE A 266 -8.80 7.96 16.02
CA PHE A 266 -8.76 8.98 14.97
C PHE A 266 -7.33 9.24 14.47
N MET A 267 -6.37 9.44 15.38
CA MET A 267 -4.97 9.66 15.02
C MET A 267 -4.35 8.45 14.34
N GLY A 268 -4.66 7.23 14.83
CA GLY A 268 -4.24 5.99 14.20
C GLY A 268 -4.72 5.90 12.75
N ALA A 269 -6.02 6.09 12.53
CA ALA A 269 -6.63 6.08 11.21
C ALA A 269 -6.08 7.19 10.30
N LEU A 270 -5.82 8.39 10.82
CA LEU A 270 -5.25 9.49 10.06
C LEU A 270 -3.85 9.15 9.54
N LEU A 271 -2.98 8.64 10.41
CA LEU A 271 -1.61 8.25 10.05
C LEU A 271 -1.61 7.11 9.02
N PHE A 272 -2.49 6.14 9.19
CA PHE A 272 -2.71 5.09 8.20
C PHE A 272 -3.23 5.61 6.85
N GLY A 273 -4.07 6.65 6.87
CA GLY A 273 -4.51 7.34 5.66
C GLY A 273 -3.35 8.04 4.95
N ILE A 274 -2.45 8.68 5.70
CA ILE A 274 -1.20 9.25 5.16
C ILE A 274 -0.34 8.14 4.57
N THR A 275 -0.13 7.02 5.28
CA THR A 275 0.57 5.84 4.75
C THR A 275 -0.03 5.41 3.42
N ALA A 276 -1.36 5.26 3.32
CA ALA A 276 -2.01 4.83 2.08
C ALA A 276 -1.78 5.79 0.90
N ILE A 277 -1.70 7.10 1.14
CA ILE A 277 -1.31 8.09 0.12
C ILE A 277 0.15 7.89 -0.30
N LEU A 278 1.05 7.66 0.66
CA LEU A 278 2.46 7.36 0.37
C LEU A 278 2.60 6.05 -0.43
N LEU A 279 1.77 5.04 -0.14
CA LEU A 279 1.71 3.80 -0.92
C LEU A 279 1.22 4.03 -2.35
N LEU A 280 0.26 4.92 -2.57
CA LEU A 280 -0.15 5.34 -3.93
C LEU A 280 0.99 6.05 -4.66
N LEU A 281 1.81 6.85 -3.97
CA LEU A 281 3.00 7.47 -4.56
C LEU A 281 4.05 6.42 -4.93
N LEU A 282 4.29 5.42 -4.08
CA LEU A 282 5.15 4.27 -4.40
C LEU A 282 4.60 3.49 -5.60
N TRP A 283 3.29 3.27 -5.67
CA TRP A 283 2.66 2.61 -6.81
C TRP A 283 2.86 3.38 -8.13
N GLU A 284 2.67 4.70 -8.14
CA GLU A 284 2.92 5.54 -9.32
C GLU A 284 4.43 5.57 -9.67
N ALA A 285 5.31 5.37 -8.67
CA ALA A 285 6.74 5.19 -8.85
C ALA A 285 7.16 3.81 -9.37
N ASN A 286 6.21 2.91 -9.61
CA ASN A 286 6.43 1.51 -9.96
C ASN A 286 7.07 0.64 -8.86
N ASP A 287 6.97 1.05 -7.60
CA ASP A 287 7.44 0.29 -6.43
C ASP A 287 6.31 -0.61 -5.87
N PHE A 288 6.01 -1.72 -6.57
CA PHE A 288 4.88 -2.61 -6.23
C PHE A 288 5.04 -3.39 -4.95
N GLY A 289 6.26 -3.48 -4.42
CA GLY A 289 6.54 -4.12 -3.15
C GLY A 289 6.03 -3.34 -1.95
N LEU A 290 5.57 -2.10 -2.17
CA LEU A 290 5.12 -1.20 -1.11
C LEU A 290 6.20 -1.12 -0.01
N THR A 291 5.81 -1.17 1.25
CA THR A 291 6.69 -1.15 2.42
C THR A 291 7.27 -2.52 2.80
N LEU A 292 6.48 -3.60 2.70
CA LEU A 292 6.85 -4.93 3.21
C LEU A 292 7.54 -5.84 2.20
N LEU A 293 7.38 -5.63 0.89
CA LEU A 293 7.97 -6.49 -0.14
C LEU A 293 9.00 -5.73 -0.97
N ASN A 294 9.83 -4.92 -0.32
CA ASN A 294 10.78 -4.02 -0.99
C ASN A 294 11.80 -4.73 -1.90
N GLN A 295 12.00 -6.04 -1.74
CA GLN A 295 12.80 -6.83 -2.69
C GLN A 295 12.28 -6.70 -4.14
N LEU A 296 10.95 -6.57 -4.31
CA LEU A 296 10.31 -6.33 -5.60
C LEU A 296 10.70 -4.97 -6.21
N ASN A 297 10.82 -3.94 -5.37
CA ASN A 297 11.18 -2.59 -5.81
C ASN A 297 12.63 -2.55 -6.31
N HIS A 298 13.52 -3.31 -5.66
CA HIS A 298 14.93 -3.39 -6.05
C HIS A 298 15.14 -4.09 -7.40
N ALA A 299 14.38 -5.15 -7.68
CA ALA A 299 14.47 -5.86 -8.96
C ALA A 299 14.24 -4.93 -10.15
N ILE A 300 13.23 -4.05 -10.04
CA ILE A 300 12.86 -3.10 -11.10
C ILE A 300 13.91 -2.00 -11.25
N ARG A 301 14.39 -1.45 -10.13
CA ARG A 301 15.40 -0.37 -10.17
C ARG A 301 16.77 -0.82 -10.66
N ALA A 302 17.14 -2.07 -10.45
CA ALA A 302 18.39 -2.61 -11.01
C ALA A 302 18.36 -2.66 -12.56
N GLU A 303 17.16 -2.75 -13.15
CA GLU A 303 16.95 -2.80 -14.59
C GLU A 303 17.16 -1.44 -15.26
N SER A 304 16.67 -0.36 -14.66
CA SER A 304 16.84 0.98 -15.23
C SER A 304 18.33 1.33 -15.39
N VAL A 305 19.16 0.95 -14.41
CA VAL A 305 20.61 1.20 -14.46
C VAL A 305 21.30 0.34 -15.53
N THR A 306 20.92 -0.93 -15.70
CA THR A 306 21.54 -1.81 -16.71
C THR A 306 21.09 -1.48 -18.13
N ALA A 307 19.83 -1.11 -18.33
CA ALA A 307 19.33 -0.63 -19.62
C ALA A 307 20.04 0.68 -20.04
N GLN A 308 20.24 1.59 -19.10
CA GLN A 308 20.93 2.87 -19.34
C GLN A 308 22.43 2.69 -19.61
N ALA A 309 23.10 1.78 -18.88
CA ALA A 309 24.50 1.43 -19.13
C ALA A 309 24.73 0.80 -20.53
N ARG A 310 23.79 -0.03 -21.00
CA ARG A 310 23.84 -0.62 -22.36
C ARG A 310 23.67 0.41 -23.47
N GLN A 311 22.86 1.45 -23.24
CA GLN A 311 22.70 2.53 -24.22
C GLN A 311 24.00 3.34 -24.42
N TYR A 312 24.90 3.35 -23.45
CA TYR A 312 26.18 4.05 -23.52
C TYR A 312 27.32 3.27 -24.20
N GLN A 313 27.23 1.93 -24.32
CA GLN A 313 28.31 1.10 -24.84
C GLN A 313 28.20 0.72 -26.32
N GLY A 314 27.17 1.20 -27.03
CA GLY A 314 27.12 1.06 -28.49
C GLY A 314 28.25 1.86 -29.15
N PRO A 315 28.97 1.31 -30.15
CA PRO A 315 30.00 2.03 -30.89
C PRO A 315 29.40 3.31 -31.44
N LYS A 316 30.01 4.46 -31.09
CA LYS A 316 29.64 5.85 -31.41
C LYS A 316 28.90 5.99 -32.74
N SER A 317 27.62 5.63 -32.76
CA SER A 317 26.73 6.00 -33.83
C SER A 317 26.56 7.49 -33.65
N ARG A 318 27.01 8.23 -34.67
CA ARG A 318 27.05 9.69 -34.76
C ARG A 318 25.61 10.24 -34.85
N ARG A 319 24.74 9.83 -33.92
CA ARG A 319 23.37 10.29 -33.77
C ARG A 319 23.45 11.68 -33.15
N SER A 320 23.17 12.64 -34.03
CA SER A 320 22.71 14.01 -33.82
C SER A 320 22.53 14.40 -32.35
N ALA A 321 23.34 15.35 -31.90
CA ALA A 321 23.41 15.89 -30.54
C ALA A 321 22.15 16.69 -30.09
N GLY A 322 20.95 16.28 -30.51
CA GLY A 322 19.69 16.97 -30.23
C GLY A 322 18.59 16.08 -29.65
N GLU A 323 18.84 14.79 -29.41
CA GLU A 323 17.84 13.90 -28.82
C GLU A 323 17.79 14.15 -27.31
N GLN A 324 17.03 15.18 -26.93
CA GLN A 324 16.70 15.55 -25.56
C GLN A 324 16.45 14.27 -24.75
N THR A 325 17.24 14.10 -23.69
CA THR A 325 16.96 13.18 -22.59
C THR A 325 15.52 13.41 -22.16
N LYS A 326 14.63 12.57 -22.66
CA LYS A 326 13.19 12.62 -22.41
C LYS A 326 13.03 12.61 -20.90
N ASP A 327 12.61 13.76 -20.34
CA ASP A 327 12.48 13.96 -18.90
C ASP A 327 11.84 12.72 -18.29
N SER A 328 12.51 12.14 -17.30
CA SER A 328 11.96 11.02 -16.56
C SER A 328 10.55 11.41 -16.12
N PRO A 329 9.54 10.58 -16.38
CA PRO A 329 8.15 10.95 -16.15
C PRO A 329 8.01 11.37 -14.68
N LYS A 330 7.85 12.68 -14.45
CA LYS A 330 7.71 13.24 -13.11
C LYS A 330 6.49 12.58 -12.47
N MET A 331 6.65 12.06 -11.25
CA MET A 331 5.55 11.50 -10.48
C MET A 331 4.37 12.47 -10.52
N SER A 332 3.24 12.01 -11.07
CA SER A 332 2.09 12.88 -11.23
C SER A 332 1.33 12.89 -9.90
N VAL A 333 1.74 13.79 -9.00
CA VAL A 333 1.04 14.07 -7.72
C VAL A 333 -0.46 14.30 -7.97
N ARG A 334 -0.81 14.83 -9.14
CA ARG A 334 -2.19 14.98 -9.64
C ARG A 334 -2.97 13.67 -9.63
N ASP A 335 -2.40 12.58 -10.15
CA ASP A 335 -3.11 11.31 -10.31
C ASP A 335 -3.41 10.68 -8.93
N VAL A 336 -2.44 10.74 -8.01
CA VAL A 336 -2.63 10.32 -6.61
C VAL A 336 -3.66 11.19 -5.88
N THR A 337 -3.62 12.50 -6.09
CA THR A 337 -4.57 13.45 -5.50
C THR A 337 -6.00 13.15 -5.97
N PHE A 338 -6.17 12.84 -7.26
CA PHE A 338 -7.45 12.46 -7.84
C PHE A 338 -8.00 11.18 -7.21
N ILE A 339 -7.17 10.15 -7.05
CA ILE A 339 -7.55 8.90 -6.38
C ILE A 339 -7.99 9.17 -4.93
N ALA A 340 -7.24 10.00 -4.20
CA ALA A 340 -7.56 10.32 -2.81
C ALA A 340 -8.90 11.07 -2.66
N ILE A 341 -9.15 12.06 -3.53
CA ILE A 341 -10.43 12.78 -3.57
C ILE A 341 -11.58 11.81 -3.89
N TYR A 342 -11.37 10.89 -4.83
CA TYR A 342 -12.39 9.91 -5.21
C TYR A 342 -12.72 8.94 -4.06
N CYS A 343 -11.71 8.48 -3.33
CA CYS A 343 -11.90 7.64 -2.14
C CYS A 343 -12.68 8.39 -1.05
N TRP A 344 -12.32 9.64 -0.79
CA TRP A 344 -13.03 10.50 0.16
C TRP A 344 -14.49 10.74 -0.25
N PHE A 345 -14.75 10.95 -1.53
CA PHE A 345 -16.11 11.08 -2.05
C PHE A 345 -16.94 9.81 -1.85
N ILE A 346 -16.42 8.64 -2.21
CA ILE A 346 -17.11 7.37 -2.01
C ILE A 346 -17.45 7.18 -0.52
N ALA A 347 -16.48 7.42 0.36
CA ALA A 347 -16.69 7.26 1.80
C ALA A 347 -17.76 8.23 2.33
N THR A 348 -17.67 9.51 1.98
CA THR A 348 -18.65 10.52 2.42
C THR A 348 -20.05 10.27 1.86
N ALA A 349 -20.17 9.84 0.60
CA ALA A 349 -21.45 9.48 -0.01
C ALA A 349 -22.10 8.27 0.68
N LEU A 350 -21.33 7.21 0.97
CA LEU A 350 -21.84 6.04 1.67
C LEU A 350 -22.28 6.37 3.09
N VAL A 351 -21.51 7.17 3.83
CA VAL A 351 -21.93 7.66 5.16
C VAL A 351 -23.18 8.53 5.03
N ALA A 352 -23.26 9.44 4.05
CA ALA A 352 -24.45 10.26 3.83
C ALA A 352 -25.71 9.43 3.59
N CYS A 353 -25.61 8.32 2.85
CA CYS A 353 -26.73 7.39 2.64
C CYS A 353 -27.21 6.78 3.97
N VAL A 354 -26.29 6.31 4.81
CA VAL A 354 -26.63 5.76 6.15
C VAL A 354 -27.29 6.82 7.03
N VAL A 355 -26.73 8.03 7.05
CA VAL A 355 -27.26 9.14 7.86
C VAL A 355 -28.67 9.53 7.43
N LYS A 356 -28.94 9.58 6.11
CA LYS A 356 -30.27 9.87 5.58
C LYS A 356 -31.28 8.76 5.89
N ASP A 357 -30.89 7.50 5.81
CA ASP A 357 -31.74 6.37 6.19
C ASP A 357 -32.13 6.45 7.67
N GLN A 358 -31.16 6.74 8.55
CA GLN A 358 -31.43 6.92 9.99
C GLN A 358 -32.33 8.12 10.26
N TRP A 359 -32.08 9.23 9.57
CA TRP A 359 -32.92 10.42 9.65
C TRP A 359 -34.37 10.13 9.29
N TYR A 360 -34.60 9.43 8.18
CA TYR A 360 -35.93 9.05 7.72
C TYR A 360 -36.66 8.16 8.73
N LYS A 361 -35.97 7.17 9.32
CA LYS A 361 -36.57 6.20 10.25
C LYS A 361 -36.89 6.80 11.62
N GLN A 362 -36.05 7.71 12.12
CA GLN A 362 -36.13 8.16 13.51
C GLN A 362 -36.74 9.56 13.66
N GLY A 363 -37.09 10.25 12.56
CA GLY A 363 -37.67 11.59 12.61
C GLY A 363 -36.75 12.64 13.26
N PHE A 364 -35.44 12.43 13.22
CA PHE A 364 -34.46 13.25 13.92
C PHE A 364 -34.40 14.67 13.31
N TYR A 365 -34.76 15.70 14.07
CA TYR A 365 -34.57 17.08 13.62
C TYR A 365 -33.12 17.52 13.85
N ARG A 366 -32.39 17.86 12.77
CA ARG A 366 -31.06 18.52 12.75
C ARG A 366 -29.88 17.71 13.35
N SER A 367 -29.38 16.70 12.64
CA SER A 367 -28.02 16.20 12.92
C SER A 367 -26.98 17.10 12.24
N GLY A 368 -26.00 17.60 13.00
CA GLY A 368 -24.84 18.32 12.42
C GLY A 368 -24.11 17.48 11.37
N LEU A 369 -24.18 16.16 11.49
CA LEU A 369 -23.62 15.21 10.54
C LEU A 369 -24.28 15.26 9.14
N LEU A 370 -25.59 15.54 9.04
CA LEU A 370 -26.24 15.74 7.74
C LEU A 370 -25.68 16.99 7.05
N LEU A 371 -25.40 18.04 7.83
CA LEU A 371 -24.74 19.24 7.32
C LEU A 371 -23.31 18.93 6.86
N TRP A 372 -22.53 18.20 7.65
CA TRP A 372 -21.15 17.83 7.28
C TRP A 372 -21.07 16.94 6.05
N THR A 373 -21.93 15.93 5.96
CA THR A 373 -22.00 15.06 4.78
C THR A 373 -22.51 15.82 3.55
N GLY A 374 -23.49 16.71 3.72
CA GLY A 374 -23.94 17.61 2.66
C GLY A 374 -22.84 18.56 2.18
N LEU A 375 -22.08 19.17 3.09
CA LEU A 375 -20.94 20.04 2.79
C LEU A 375 -19.83 19.25 2.08
N GLY A 376 -19.54 18.03 2.53
CA GLY A 376 -18.59 17.14 1.88
C GLY A 376 -18.96 16.88 0.41
N MET A 377 -20.23 16.55 0.15
CA MET A 377 -20.72 16.35 -1.22
C MET A 377 -20.63 17.63 -2.06
N GLN A 378 -20.89 18.80 -1.47
CA GLN A 378 -20.75 20.09 -2.17
C GLN A 378 -19.29 20.38 -2.53
N VAL A 379 -18.36 20.18 -1.60
CA VAL A 379 -16.92 20.34 -1.84
C VAL A 379 -16.46 19.43 -2.97
N PHE A 380 -16.92 18.18 -3.02
CA PHE A 380 -16.62 17.29 -4.14
C PHE A 380 -17.11 17.83 -5.49
N VAL A 381 -18.38 18.25 -5.56
CA VAL A 381 -18.96 18.81 -6.79
C VAL A 381 -18.16 20.02 -7.26
N VAL A 382 -17.74 20.90 -6.34
CA VAL A 382 -16.89 22.06 -6.67
C VAL A 382 -15.53 21.62 -7.21
N ILE A 383 -14.85 20.67 -6.55
CA ILE A 383 -13.54 20.17 -6.99
C ILE A 383 -13.66 19.51 -8.37
N VAL A 384 -14.66 18.67 -8.60
CA VAL A 384 -14.88 18.00 -9.89
C VAL A 384 -15.23 18.98 -10.99
N ALA A 385 -16.06 19.99 -10.70
CA ALA A 385 -16.37 21.04 -11.66
C ALA A 385 -15.15 21.93 -11.98
N ALA A 386 -14.24 22.13 -11.02
CA ALA A 386 -13.02 22.90 -11.20
C ALA A 386 -11.89 22.12 -11.89
N LEU A 387 -11.85 20.79 -11.78
CA LEU A 387 -10.81 19.94 -12.38
C LEU A 387 -10.60 20.18 -13.89
N PRO A 388 -11.64 20.26 -14.76
CA PRO A 388 -11.47 20.59 -16.16
C PRO A 388 -10.83 21.95 -16.43
N VAL A 389 -11.02 22.92 -15.51
CA VAL A 389 -10.43 24.26 -15.62
C VAL A 389 -8.93 24.20 -15.37
N PHE A 390 -8.51 23.44 -14.35
CA PHE A 390 -7.09 23.24 -14.04
C PHE A 390 -6.38 22.32 -15.03
N ASN A 391 -7.11 21.46 -15.73
CA ASN A 391 -6.53 20.54 -16.71
C ASN A 391 -6.22 21.20 -18.07
N ARG A 392 -6.55 22.48 -18.25
CA ARG A 392 -6.10 23.30 -19.39
C ARG A 392 -4.75 23.93 -19.06
N SER A 393 -3.73 23.09 -18.89
CA SER A 393 -2.35 23.56 -19.03
C SER A 393 -2.01 23.52 -20.53
N PRO A 394 -1.51 24.61 -21.13
CA PRO A 394 -1.20 24.69 -22.56
C PRO A 394 -0.10 23.72 -23.00
#